data_AF-A0A2J8DM10-F1
#
_entry.id   AF-A0A2J8DM10-F1
#
_cell.length_a   1.000
_cell.length_b   1.000
_cell.length_c   1.000
_cell.angle_alpha   90.00
_cell.angle_beta   90.00
_cell.angle_gamma   90.00
#
_symmetry.space_group_name_H-M   'P 1'
#
loop_
_entity.id
_entity.type
_entity.pdbx_description
1 polymer ?
#
loop_
_entity_poly.entity_id
_entity_poly.type
_entity_poly.pdbx_seq_one_letter_code
_entity_poly.pdbx_strand_id
1 'polypeptide(L)'
;MADDRYGDEENPQPYSANNLDPPRKRKAENTEELPQPYNAKELQPAKRRAMSPNEHQPRKQKRPGARARISEAEREAIRQRALERDRALEAAALAAPLEPRQRGINDVVTQHYNSVPERGRDWRRTDSKIKGLRSFNNWVKSCIIQKFSPDEDYTPASREQGRSGGHELLVLDIGCGKGGDLGKWQQAPQPVQLYVGLDPADVSIDQARERYRQMSSRGGGGRGGRGGHRRPPPRIFDCQFHVKDCYGESIEDIDVVRQVGFEPGPINRRGFDVVSMMFCMHYAFESEEKARTMLRNVAGALKKGGRLVGCIPNSDVLGEHVRKFNERMKEKKRLKEENPEPPAEAEDGELEEGEAEETAEWGNSIYRVRFPGKTPEDGIFRPAFGWKYNFFLDEAVEEVPEYVVPWEAFRALAEDFNLELQYQKNFMDVWNSEKDDPTLGPLSERMGVRERGGGDLLVSPDEQEAASFYIAFCFYKV
;
A
#
# COMPACT_ATOMS: atom_id res chain seq x y z
N MET A 1 53.68 -4.76 24.32
CA MET A 1 52.87 -3.94 25.24
C MET A 1 52.02 -3.04 24.37
N ALA A 2 50.76 -3.43 24.25
CA ALA A 2 49.70 -2.77 23.50
C ALA A 2 48.95 -1.79 24.40
N ASP A 3 48.36 -0.75 23.79
CA ASP A 3 47.13 -0.06 24.23
C ASP A 3 46.76 0.93 23.10
N ASP A 4 45.83 0.61 22.20
CA ASP A 4 44.36 0.68 22.30
C ASP A 4 43.80 2.06 22.70
N ARG A 5 43.29 2.78 21.70
CA ARG A 5 42.30 3.86 21.84
C ARG A 5 41.31 3.80 20.67
N TYR A 6 40.35 2.87 20.78
CA TYR A 6 39.03 3.01 20.15
C TYR A 6 38.13 3.76 21.14
N GLY A 7 37.53 4.86 20.68
CA GLY A 7 36.47 5.56 21.42
C GLY A 7 35.12 5.02 20.98
N ASP A 8 34.33 4.58 21.95
CA ASP A 8 32.92 4.22 21.81
C ASP A 8 32.11 5.43 21.33
N GLU A 9 31.39 5.28 20.21
CA GLU A 9 30.32 6.20 19.83
C GLU A 9 29.08 5.89 20.69
N GLU A 10 28.66 6.89 21.46
CA GLU A 10 27.46 6.85 22.30
C GLU A 10 26.18 6.67 21.45
N ASN A 11 25.43 5.63 21.79
CA ASN A 11 24.08 5.34 21.32
C ASN A 11 23.09 6.44 21.77
N PRO A 12 22.34 7.12 20.87
CA PRO A 12 21.37 8.12 21.30
C PRO A 12 20.15 7.44 21.97
N GLN A 13 19.75 8.00 23.12
CA GLN A 13 18.69 7.47 23.98
C GLN A 13 17.32 7.34 23.26
N PRO A 14 16.46 6.40 23.72
CA PRO A 14 15.09 6.27 23.20
C PRO A 14 14.26 7.51 23.51
N TYR A 15 13.62 8.04 22.46
CA TYR A 15 12.70 9.17 22.52
C TYR A 15 11.52 8.89 23.47
N SER A 16 11.39 9.71 24.52
CA SER A 16 10.28 9.66 25.47
C SER A 16 9.52 10.99 25.44
N ALA A 17 8.26 10.95 25.02
CA ALA A 17 7.40 12.13 24.83
C ALA A 17 6.91 12.78 26.15
N ASN A 18 7.44 12.38 27.31
CA ASN A 18 6.95 12.83 28.62
C ASN A 18 7.80 13.92 29.30
N ASN A 19 8.93 14.35 28.71
CA ASN A 19 9.80 15.37 29.30
C ASN A 19 10.02 16.56 28.35
N LEU A 20 8.98 17.39 28.17
CA LEU A 20 9.12 18.71 27.58
C LEU A 20 8.87 19.76 28.66
N ASP A 21 9.82 20.68 28.82
CA ASP A 21 9.67 21.89 29.63
C ASP A 21 8.44 22.70 29.16
N PRO A 22 7.67 23.32 30.08
CA PRO A 22 6.50 24.10 29.71
C PRO A 22 6.89 25.31 28.85
N PRO A 23 6.22 25.56 27.72
CA PRO A 23 6.62 26.63 26.80
C PRO A 23 6.38 28.01 27.41
N ARG A 24 7.42 28.84 27.37
CA ARG A 24 7.32 30.29 27.65
C ARG A 24 6.33 30.91 26.67
N LYS A 25 5.26 31.52 27.20
CA LYS A 25 4.24 32.27 26.46
C LYS A 25 4.89 33.31 25.53
N ARG A 26 4.98 33.00 24.23
CA ARG A 26 5.12 34.01 23.18
C ARG A 26 3.72 34.51 22.84
N LYS A 27 3.56 35.83 22.75
CA LYS A 27 2.33 36.50 22.35
C LYS A 27 1.95 36.04 20.95
N ALA A 28 0.71 35.58 20.79
CA ALA A 28 0.12 35.27 19.50
C ALA A 28 0.05 36.54 18.65
N GLU A 29 0.78 36.56 17.55
CA GLU A 29 0.46 37.43 16.42
C GLU A 29 -0.57 36.68 15.56
N ASN A 30 -1.62 37.39 15.15
CA ASN A 30 -2.73 36.90 14.35
C ASN A 30 -2.24 36.14 13.11
N THR A 31 -2.31 34.81 13.13
CA THR A 31 -2.40 34.01 11.92
C THR A 31 -3.87 33.97 11.52
N GLU A 32 -4.23 34.64 10.43
CA GLU A 32 -5.54 34.47 9.81
C GLU A 32 -5.69 33.00 9.38
N GLU A 33 -6.42 32.20 10.16
CA GLU A 33 -6.94 30.90 9.74
C GLU A 33 -7.93 31.14 8.60
N LEU A 34 -7.43 31.10 7.37
CA LEU A 34 -8.27 31.15 6.18
C LEU A 34 -8.99 29.80 6.03
N PRO A 35 -10.31 29.80 5.75
CA PRO A 35 -11.08 28.57 5.61
C PRO A 35 -10.54 27.72 4.45
N GLN A 36 -10.12 26.50 4.77
CA GLN A 36 -9.85 25.43 3.80
C GLN A 36 -11.11 25.23 2.95
N PRO A 37 -11.07 25.42 1.61
CA PRO A 37 -12.29 25.52 0.80
C PRO A 37 -12.93 24.16 0.47
N TYR A 38 -12.42 23.04 1.00
CA TYR A 38 -13.01 21.73 0.76
C TYR A 38 -14.19 21.45 1.72
N ASN A 39 -15.38 21.91 1.33
CA ASN A 39 -16.62 21.52 2.00
C ASN A 39 -17.29 20.38 1.22
N ALA A 40 -17.12 19.14 1.69
CA ALA A 40 -17.71 17.96 1.06
C ALA A 40 -19.24 18.02 0.90
N LYS A 41 -19.94 18.87 1.67
CA LYS A 41 -21.40 19.07 1.56
C LYS A 41 -21.82 19.92 0.36
N GLU A 42 -20.90 20.66 -0.27
CA GLU A 42 -21.17 21.56 -1.40
C GLU A 42 -20.99 20.89 -2.77
N LEU A 43 -20.49 19.65 -2.79
CA LEU A 43 -20.40 18.81 -3.99
C LEU A 43 -21.80 18.40 -4.45
N GLN A 44 -22.29 19.04 -5.51
CA GLN A 44 -23.51 18.58 -6.18
C GLN A 44 -23.29 17.15 -6.69
N PRO A 45 -24.19 16.19 -6.40
CA PRO A 45 -24.10 14.87 -6.99
C PRO A 45 -24.16 15.00 -8.51
N ALA A 46 -23.30 14.26 -9.21
CA ALA A 46 -23.30 14.18 -10.67
C ALA A 46 -24.75 14.06 -11.18
N LYS A 47 -25.13 14.97 -12.09
CA LYS A 47 -26.50 15.11 -12.62
C LYS A 47 -27.07 13.74 -12.95
N ARG A 48 -28.01 13.26 -12.11
CA ARG A 48 -28.85 12.10 -12.44
C ARG A 48 -29.53 12.42 -13.76
N ARG A 49 -29.35 11.58 -14.78
CA ARG A 49 -30.12 11.64 -16.04
C ARG A 49 -31.61 11.77 -15.67
N ALA A 50 -32.27 12.76 -16.27
CA ALA A 50 -33.67 13.05 -16.02
C ALA A 50 -34.53 11.80 -16.28
N MET A 51 -35.27 11.36 -15.25
CA MET A 51 -36.33 10.37 -15.44
C MET A 51 -37.49 11.05 -16.17
N SER A 52 -38.01 10.37 -17.19
CA SER A 52 -39.14 10.83 -17.99
C SER A 52 -40.40 10.98 -17.11
N PRO A 53 -41.21 12.05 -17.25
CA PRO A 53 -42.33 12.31 -16.37
C PRO A 53 -43.59 11.59 -16.87
N ASN A 54 -43.87 10.40 -16.34
CA ASN A 54 -45.27 9.95 -16.25
C ASN A 54 -45.49 8.89 -15.16
N GLU A 55 -46.71 8.86 -14.63
CA GLU A 55 -47.30 7.94 -13.64
C GLU A 55 -47.43 8.43 -12.19
N HIS A 56 -48.36 9.36 -11.99
CA HIS A 56 -49.18 9.42 -10.78
C HIS A 56 -50.18 8.24 -10.76
N GLN A 57 -49.82 7.11 -10.15
CA GLN A 57 -50.79 6.18 -9.57
C GLN A 57 -50.23 5.50 -8.31
N PRO A 58 -50.92 5.54 -7.15
CA PRO A 58 -50.47 4.86 -5.95
C PRO A 58 -50.64 3.34 -6.11
N ARG A 59 -49.52 2.62 -6.20
CA ARG A 59 -49.52 1.14 -6.22
C ARG A 59 -50.00 0.60 -4.86
N LYS A 60 -51.15 -0.08 -4.86
CA LYS A 60 -51.67 -0.83 -3.71
C LYS A 60 -50.68 -1.91 -3.28
N GLN A 61 -50.23 -1.86 -2.03
CA GLN A 61 -49.43 -2.93 -1.42
C GLN A 61 -50.25 -4.22 -1.34
N LYS A 62 -49.82 -5.27 -2.06
CA LYS A 62 -50.39 -6.62 -1.92
C LYS A 62 -49.76 -7.32 -0.71
N ARG A 63 -50.61 -7.90 0.13
CA ARG A 63 -50.24 -8.72 1.31
C ARG A 63 -49.42 -9.95 0.90
N PRO A 64 -48.54 -10.47 1.76
CA PRO A 64 -47.64 -11.56 1.43
C PRO A 64 -48.40 -12.89 1.37
N GLY A 65 -48.70 -13.34 0.16
CA GLY A 65 -49.22 -14.67 -0.14
C GLY A 65 -48.12 -15.57 -0.71
N ALA A 66 -47.89 -16.69 -0.04
CA ALA A 66 -47.16 -17.89 -0.41
C ALA A 66 -46.45 -17.98 -1.79
N ARG A 67 -45.13 -18.28 -1.71
CA ARG A 67 -44.27 -19.00 -2.67
C ARG A 67 -43.87 -18.33 -3.99
N ALA A 68 -42.63 -17.86 -4.03
CA ALA A 68 -41.74 -18.05 -5.19
C ALA A 68 -40.58 -18.96 -4.76
N ARG A 69 -40.82 -20.27 -4.72
CA ARG A 69 -39.72 -21.25 -4.65
C ARG A 69 -39.15 -21.33 -6.06
N ILE A 70 -38.11 -20.55 -6.34
CA ILE A 70 -37.29 -20.71 -7.53
C ILE A 70 -36.81 -22.16 -7.54
N SER A 71 -37.11 -22.88 -8.62
CA SER A 71 -36.72 -24.28 -8.72
C SER A 71 -35.19 -24.42 -8.75
N GLU A 72 -34.67 -25.57 -8.33
CA GLU A 72 -33.23 -25.83 -8.35
C GLU A 72 -32.67 -25.75 -9.78
N ALA A 73 -33.46 -26.20 -10.75
CA ALA A 73 -33.19 -26.08 -12.19
C ALA A 73 -33.12 -24.61 -12.69
N GLU A 74 -33.99 -23.71 -12.19
CA GLU A 74 -33.89 -22.28 -12.54
C GLU A 74 -32.64 -21.61 -11.94
N ARG A 75 -32.23 -22.01 -10.73
CA ARG A 75 -30.99 -21.50 -10.12
C ARG A 75 -29.76 -21.95 -10.91
N GLU A 76 -29.76 -23.20 -11.36
CA GLU A 76 -28.68 -23.76 -12.16
C GLU A 76 -28.62 -23.12 -13.56
N ALA A 77 -29.77 -22.87 -14.19
CA ALA A 77 -29.86 -22.16 -15.46
C ALA A 77 -29.37 -20.70 -15.37
N ILE A 78 -29.66 -20.01 -14.27
CA ILE A 78 -29.14 -18.64 -14.02
C ILE A 78 -27.62 -18.67 -13.82
N ARG A 79 -27.10 -19.69 -13.11
CA ARG A 79 -25.64 -19.85 -12.90
C ARG A 79 -24.92 -20.19 -14.21
N GLN A 80 -25.47 -21.08 -15.03
CA GLN A 80 -24.93 -21.42 -16.36
C GLN A 80 -24.89 -20.19 -17.28
N ARG A 81 -25.98 -19.41 -17.32
CA ARG A 81 -26.03 -18.19 -18.13
C ARG A 81 -25.06 -17.10 -17.65
N ALA A 82 -24.77 -17.05 -16.35
CA ALA A 82 -23.74 -16.17 -15.80
C ALA A 82 -22.32 -16.63 -16.22
N LEU A 83 -22.04 -17.94 -16.16
CA LEU A 83 -20.77 -18.52 -16.59
C LEU A 83 -20.53 -18.37 -18.10
N GLU A 84 -21.56 -18.54 -18.92
CA GLU A 84 -21.48 -18.30 -20.37
C GLU A 84 -21.21 -16.84 -20.70
N ARG A 85 -21.84 -15.91 -19.96
CA ARG A 85 -21.56 -14.49 -20.11
C ARG A 85 -20.13 -14.14 -19.71
N ASP A 86 -19.61 -14.78 -18.66
CA ASP A 86 -18.23 -14.59 -18.20
C ASP A 86 -17.23 -15.11 -19.25
N ARG A 87 -17.45 -16.32 -19.76
CA ARG A 87 -16.65 -16.87 -20.88
C ARG A 87 -16.73 -16.04 -22.14
N ALA A 88 -17.90 -15.47 -22.45
CA ALA A 88 -18.07 -14.62 -23.63
C ALA A 88 -17.33 -13.28 -23.47
N LEU A 89 -17.30 -12.71 -22.26
CA LEU A 89 -16.50 -11.52 -21.95
C LEU A 89 -15.00 -11.82 -22.01
N GLU A 90 -14.57 -12.97 -21.49
CA GLU A 90 -13.19 -13.44 -21.55
C GLU A 90 -12.73 -13.68 -23.00
N ALA A 91 -13.56 -14.35 -23.80
CA ALA A 91 -13.31 -14.55 -25.23
C ALA A 91 -13.31 -13.23 -26.03
N ALA A 92 -14.18 -12.27 -25.68
CA ALA A 92 -14.18 -10.94 -26.30
C ALA A 92 -12.94 -10.11 -25.90
N ALA A 93 -12.44 -10.25 -24.68
CA ALA A 93 -11.18 -9.64 -24.23
C ALA A 93 -9.98 -10.24 -24.96
N LEU A 94 -9.99 -11.56 -25.22
CA LEU A 94 -8.97 -12.26 -26.01
C LEU A 94 -9.04 -11.96 -27.52
N ALA A 95 -10.22 -11.60 -28.04
CA ALA A 95 -10.46 -11.33 -29.46
C ALA A 95 -10.35 -9.84 -29.85
N ALA A 96 -10.09 -8.94 -28.90
CA ALA A 96 -9.89 -7.52 -29.18
C ALA A 96 -8.62 -7.33 -30.04
N PRO A 97 -8.66 -6.55 -31.14
CA PRO A 97 -7.49 -6.32 -32.00
C PRO A 97 -6.39 -5.63 -31.20
N LEU A 98 -5.24 -6.29 -31.12
CA LEU A 98 -4.04 -5.78 -30.47
C LEU A 98 -3.35 -4.77 -31.40
N GLU A 99 -3.70 -3.50 -31.27
CA GLU A 99 -2.81 -2.42 -31.67
C GLU A 99 -1.49 -2.56 -30.87
N PRO A 100 -0.31 -2.54 -31.50
CA PRO A 100 0.97 -2.68 -30.81
C PRO A 100 1.33 -1.36 -30.10
N ARG A 101 0.55 -0.99 -29.08
CA ARG A 101 1.11 -0.21 -27.97
C ARG A 101 2.09 -1.13 -27.27
N GLN A 102 3.35 -0.72 -27.14
CA GLN A 102 4.36 -1.44 -26.37
C GLN A 102 3.75 -1.87 -25.04
N ARG A 103 3.48 -3.18 -24.87
CA ARG A 103 2.91 -3.74 -23.65
C ARG A 103 3.87 -3.43 -22.51
N GLY A 104 3.50 -2.47 -21.66
CA GLY A 104 4.33 -2.05 -20.54
C GLY A 104 4.30 -3.12 -19.44
N ILE A 105 5.35 -3.18 -18.62
CA ILE A 105 5.38 -4.05 -17.45
C ILE A 105 4.24 -3.72 -16.47
N ASN A 106 3.82 -2.44 -16.42
CA ASN A 106 2.63 -1.99 -15.68
C ASN A 106 1.35 -2.74 -16.07
N ASP A 107 1.17 -3.15 -17.34
CA ASP A 107 0.00 -3.90 -17.78
C ASP A 107 0.00 -5.31 -17.18
N VAL A 108 1.17 -5.94 -17.08
CA VAL A 108 1.35 -7.27 -16.48
C VAL A 108 1.01 -7.23 -14.98
N VAL A 109 1.51 -6.22 -14.26
CA VAL A 109 1.20 -5.99 -12.83
C VAL A 109 -0.30 -5.77 -12.65
N THR A 110 -0.91 -4.92 -13.48
CA THR A 110 -2.35 -4.62 -13.44
C THR A 110 -3.20 -5.87 -13.68
N GLN A 111 -2.85 -6.66 -14.71
CA GLN A 111 -3.53 -7.92 -15.01
C GLN A 111 -3.39 -8.94 -13.87
N HIS A 112 -2.23 -9.04 -13.24
CA HIS A 112 -2.03 -9.91 -12.09
C HIS A 112 -2.98 -9.53 -10.94
N TYR A 113 -3.04 -8.25 -10.54
CA TYR A 113 -3.94 -7.86 -9.45
C TYR A 113 -5.42 -8.06 -9.78
N ASN A 114 -5.80 -7.90 -11.05
CA ASN A 114 -7.14 -8.21 -11.55
C ASN A 114 -7.46 -9.71 -11.47
N SER A 115 -6.49 -10.58 -11.76
CA SER A 115 -6.69 -12.05 -11.77
C SER A 115 -6.65 -12.68 -10.38
N VAL A 116 -5.94 -12.09 -9.40
CA VAL A 116 -5.85 -12.63 -8.04
C VAL A 116 -7.25 -12.69 -7.39
N PRO A 117 -7.77 -13.91 -7.08
CA PRO A 117 -9.12 -14.07 -6.56
C PRO A 117 -9.28 -13.48 -5.17
N GLU A 118 -10.44 -12.89 -4.89
CA GLU A 118 -10.75 -12.40 -3.54
C GLU A 118 -11.03 -13.59 -2.61
N ARG A 119 -10.00 -14.05 -1.91
CA ARG A 119 -10.16 -14.99 -0.80
C ARG A 119 -10.75 -14.24 0.39
N GLY A 120 -11.86 -14.70 0.97
CA GLY A 120 -12.61 -13.95 1.99
C GLY A 120 -11.82 -13.62 3.27
N ARG A 121 -12.36 -12.74 4.12
CA ARG A 121 -11.71 -12.32 5.37
C ARG A 121 -11.48 -13.47 6.35
N ASP A 122 -12.41 -14.43 6.38
CA ASP A 122 -12.35 -15.60 7.27
C ASP A 122 -11.20 -16.52 6.85
N TRP A 123 -11.11 -16.85 5.56
CA TRP A 123 -10.02 -17.66 5.00
C TRP A 123 -8.63 -17.07 5.31
N ARG A 124 -8.46 -15.74 5.21
CA ARG A 124 -7.19 -15.07 5.54
C ARG A 124 -6.78 -15.21 7.01
N ARG A 125 -7.71 -15.56 7.91
CA ARG A 125 -7.43 -15.74 9.34
C ARG A 125 -7.25 -17.21 9.72
N THR A 126 -7.90 -18.12 9.03
CA THR A 126 -7.94 -19.55 9.38
C THR A 126 -6.96 -20.37 8.56
N ASP A 127 -7.04 -20.26 7.24
CA ASP A 127 -6.50 -21.25 6.30
C ASP A 127 -5.32 -20.73 5.46
N SER A 128 -5.05 -19.43 5.50
CA SER A 128 -3.91 -18.83 4.79
C SER A 128 -2.58 -19.28 5.38
N LYS A 129 -1.67 -19.77 4.54
CA LYS A 129 -0.30 -20.14 4.93
C LYS A 129 0.51 -18.95 5.42
N ILE A 130 0.23 -17.76 4.89
CA ILE A 130 0.91 -16.49 5.24
C ILE A 130 0.06 -15.60 6.17
N LYS A 131 -0.77 -16.21 7.04
CA LYS A 131 -1.68 -15.46 7.92
C LYS A 131 -0.95 -14.55 8.92
N GLY A 132 0.20 -14.98 9.43
CA GLY A 132 1.03 -14.21 10.35
C GLY A 132 1.61 -13.00 9.64
N LEU A 133 2.21 -13.21 8.46
CA LEU A 133 2.74 -12.14 7.60
C LEU A 133 1.65 -11.12 7.23
N ARG A 134 0.46 -11.56 6.83
CA ARG A 134 -0.67 -10.66 6.51
C ARG A 134 -1.10 -9.83 7.71
N SER A 135 -1.10 -10.42 8.90
CA SER A 135 -1.47 -9.74 10.14
C SER A 135 -0.40 -8.71 10.53
N PHE A 136 0.87 -9.10 10.44
CA PHE A 136 2.03 -8.27 10.72
C PHE A 136 2.13 -7.07 9.77
N ASN A 137 2.06 -7.29 8.45
CA ASN A 137 2.08 -6.21 7.46
C ASN A 137 0.91 -5.24 7.66
N ASN A 138 -0.29 -5.75 7.98
CA ASN A 138 -1.42 -4.88 8.28
C ASN A 138 -1.25 -4.09 9.57
N TRP A 139 -0.60 -4.67 10.59
CA TRP A 139 -0.30 -3.96 11.83
C TRP A 139 0.73 -2.87 11.61
N VAL A 140 1.85 -3.15 10.92
CA VAL A 140 2.85 -2.13 10.55
C VAL A 140 2.20 -0.96 9.81
N LYS A 141 1.38 -1.25 8.78
CA LYS A 141 0.62 -0.19 8.09
C LYS A 141 -0.29 0.61 9.02
N SER A 142 -0.90 -0.05 10.01
CA SER A 142 -1.75 0.64 11.00
C SER A 142 -0.90 1.55 11.90
N CYS A 143 0.29 1.11 12.32
CA CYS A 143 1.22 1.92 13.10
C CYS A 143 1.62 3.19 12.35
N ILE A 144 2.05 3.06 11.09
CA ILE A 144 2.50 4.19 10.28
C ILE A 144 1.35 5.18 10.02
N ILE A 145 0.16 4.68 9.63
CA ILE A 145 -1.01 5.53 9.44
C ILE A 145 -1.38 6.26 10.74
N GLN A 146 -1.48 5.56 11.87
CA GLN A 146 -1.90 6.20 13.13
C GLN A 146 -0.85 7.18 13.65
N LYS A 147 0.44 6.90 13.45
CA LYS A 147 1.54 7.74 13.94
C LYS A 147 1.73 9.01 13.12
N PHE A 148 1.59 8.93 11.80
CA PHE A 148 1.96 10.01 10.89
C PHE A 148 0.78 10.70 10.21
N SER A 149 -0.46 10.19 10.30
CA SER A 149 -1.61 10.90 9.74
C SER A 149 -2.05 12.16 10.50
N PRO A 150 -2.01 12.22 11.85
CA PRO A 150 -2.53 13.37 12.58
C PRO A 150 -1.68 14.63 12.39
N ASP A 151 -2.30 15.81 12.30
CA ASP A 151 -1.60 17.10 12.29
C ASP A 151 -0.67 17.25 13.52
N GLU A 152 0.39 18.06 13.43
CA GLU A 152 1.36 18.23 14.52
C GLU A 152 0.71 18.70 15.84
N ASP A 153 -0.30 19.56 15.74
CA ASP A 153 -1.06 20.09 16.88
C ASP A 153 -2.22 19.18 17.31
N TYR A 154 -2.39 18.02 16.67
CA TYR A 154 -3.46 17.10 17.00
C TYR A 154 -3.17 16.39 18.32
N THR A 155 -4.01 16.64 19.33
CA THR A 155 -4.07 15.79 20.53
C THR A 155 -5.52 15.33 20.73
N PRO A 156 -5.76 14.08 21.16
CA PRO A 156 -7.12 13.62 21.46
C PRO A 156 -7.83 14.53 22.47
N ALA A 157 -7.09 15.03 23.46
CA ALA A 157 -7.59 15.98 24.45
C ALA A 157 -7.87 17.38 23.89
N SER A 158 -7.09 17.87 22.91
CA SER A 158 -7.37 19.17 22.28
C SER A 158 -8.67 19.14 21.49
N ARG A 159 -9.07 18.00 20.92
CA ARG A 159 -10.37 17.86 20.28
C ARG A 159 -11.55 17.84 21.25
N GLU A 160 -11.44 17.08 22.35
CA GLU A 160 -12.49 17.03 23.38
C GLU A 160 -12.68 18.38 24.09
N GLN A 161 -11.63 19.18 24.18
CA GLN A 161 -11.66 20.53 24.74
C GLN A 161 -12.04 21.63 23.72
N GLY A 162 -12.33 21.26 22.46
CA GLY A 162 -12.64 22.23 21.40
C GLY A 162 -11.47 23.15 21.02
N ARG A 163 -10.24 22.73 21.32
CA ARG A 163 -8.98 23.45 21.07
C ARG A 163 -8.29 23.05 19.77
N SER A 164 -8.57 21.86 19.22
CA SER A 164 -8.19 21.55 17.84
C SER A 164 -9.25 22.14 16.90
N GLY A 165 -8.81 22.72 15.78
CA GLY A 165 -9.63 23.52 14.85
C GLY A 165 -10.75 22.78 14.12
N GLY A 166 -11.25 21.65 14.64
CA GLY A 166 -12.25 20.82 13.97
C GLY A 166 -11.80 20.24 12.63
N HIS A 167 -10.51 20.41 12.29
CA HIS A 167 -9.91 19.98 11.04
C HIS A 167 -9.93 18.45 10.93
N GLU A 168 -10.50 17.95 9.85
CA GLU A 168 -10.58 16.53 9.52
C GLU A 168 -9.72 16.28 8.28
N LEU A 169 -9.09 15.10 8.22
CA LEU A 169 -8.05 14.81 7.23
C LEU A 169 -8.61 14.60 5.83
N LEU A 170 -7.89 15.11 4.84
CA LEU A 170 -8.00 14.81 3.42
C LEU A 170 -6.88 13.85 3.05
N VAL A 171 -7.24 12.64 2.62
CA VAL A 171 -6.31 11.56 2.33
C VAL A 171 -6.37 11.18 0.87
N LEU A 172 -5.21 11.09 0.23
CA LEU A 172 -5.03 10.50 -1.10
C LEU A 172 -4.25 9.19 -0.95
N ASP A 173 -4.81 8.08 -1.43
CA ASP A 173 -4.19 6.75 -1.37
C ASP A 173 -3.89 6.28 -2.79
N ILE A 174 -2.60 6.36 -3.18
CA ILE A 174 -2.11 5.98 -4.50
C ILE A 174 -1.71 4.49 -4.44
N GLY A 175 -2.23 3.70 -5.39
CA GLY A 175 -2.12 2.25 -5.35
C GLY A 175 -3.01 1.65 -4.27
N CYS A 176 -4.25 2.17 -4.12
CA CYS A 176 -5.15 1.74 -3.05
C CYS A 176 -5.60 0.27 -3.16
N GLY A 177 -5.39 -0.34 -4.34
CA GLY A 177 -5.79 -1.69 -4.66
C GLY A 177 -7.25 -1.96 -4.34
N LYS A 178 -7.52 -3.12 -3.74
CA LYS A 178 -8.85 -3.59 -3.35
C LYS A 178 -9.39 -2.90 -2.07
N GLY A 179 -8.84 -1.75 -1.68
CA GLY A 179 -9.23 -0.99 -0.48
C GLY A 179 -8.83 -1.68 0.83
N GLY A 180 -7.59 -2.17 0.93
CA GLY A 180 -7.07 -2.88 2.12
C GLY A 180 -6.92 -1.99 3.36
N ASP A 181 -6.80 -0.68 3.16
CA ASP A 181 -6.47 0.29 4.21
C ASP A 181 -7.67 1.17 4.64
N LEU A 182 -8.83 1.03 4.00
CA LEU A 182 -10.07 1.75 4.36
C LEU A 182 -10.42 1.63 5.85
N GLY A 183 -10.29 0.42 6.41
CA GLY A 183 -10.55 0.19 7.83
C GLY A 183 -9.51 0.84 8.75
N LYS A 184 -8.29 1.07 8.28
CA LYS A 184 -7.22 1.74 9.02
C LYS A 184 -7.48 3.24 9.08
N TRP A 185 -7.84 3.84 7.94
CA TRP A 185 -8.26 5.24 7.86
C TRP A 185 -9.50 5.54 8.69
N GLN A 186 -10.47 4.61 8.75
CA GLN A 186 -11.64 4.76 9.63
C GLN A 186 -11.27 4.74 11.13
N GLN A 187 -10.12 4.14 11.48
CA GLN A 187 -9.60 4.02 12.84
C GLN A 187 -8.42 4.98 13.09
N ALA A 188 -8.14 5.91 12.17
CA ALA A 188 -7.10 6.90 12.36
C ALA A 188 -7.41 7.79 13.57
N PRO A 189 -6.40 8.27 14.32
CA PRO A 189 -6.64 9.05 15.54
C PRO A 189 -7.38 10.35 15.25
N GLN A 190 -6.99 11.05 14.19
CA GLN A 190 -7.72 12.19 13.65
C GLN A 190 -8.71 11.70 12.58
N PRO A 191 -9.98 12.14 12.61
CA PRO A 191 -10.96 11.69 11.62
C PRO A 191 -10.58 12.13 10.23
N VAL A 192 -10.88 11.25 9.28
CA VAL A 192 -10.83 11.56 7.86
C VAL A 192 -12.16 12.20 7.44
N GLN A 193 -12.08 13.29 6.69
CA GLN A 193 -13.22 13.88 5.98
C GLN A 193 -13.37 13.25 4.61
N LEU A 194 -12.27 13.16 3.85
CA LEU A 194 -12.23 12.66 2.49
C LEU A 194 -11.12 11.63 2.33
N TYR A 195 -11.45 10.52 1.69
CA TYR A 195 -10.49 9.56 1.15
C TYR A 195 -10.66 9.47 -0.37
N VAL A 196 -9.58 9.67 -1.10
CA VAL A 196 -9.51 9.45 -2.55
C VAL A 196 -8.56 8.28 -2.83
N GLY A 197 -9.09 7.18 -3.38
CA GLY A 197 -8.28 6.03 -3.78
C GLY A 197 -8.02 6.01 -5.29
N LEU A 198 -6.75 5.91 -5.67
CA LEU A 198 -6.32 5.79 -7.06
C LEU A 198 -5.59 4.47 -7.29
N ASP A 199 -5.89 3.77 -8.38
CA ASP A 199 -5.21 2.53 -8.76
C ASP A 199 -5.35 2.29 -10.27
N PRO A 200 -4.35 1.74 -10.98
CA PRO A 200 -4.47 1.42 -12.40
C PRO A 200 -5.42 0.24 -12.68
N ALA A 201 -5.68 -0.63 -11.69
CA ALA A 201 -6.50 -1.82 -11.86
C ALA A 201 -8.00 -1.56 -11.61
N ASP A 202 -8.81 -1.52 -12.68
CA ASP A 202 -10.25 -1.26 -12.60
C ASP A 202 -11.00 -2.27 -11.70
N VAL A 203 -10.69 -3.56 -11.80
CA VAL A 203 -11.31 -4.59 -10.95
C VAL A 203 -10.99 -4.35 -9.47
N SER A 204 -9.77 -3.91 -9.16
CA SER A 204 -9.37 -3.54 -7.80
C SER A 204 -10.18 -2.35 -7.29
N ILE A 205 -10.36 -1.32 -8.12
CA ILE A 205 -11.17 -0.14 -7.80
C ILE A 205 -12.63 -0.50 -7.53
N ASP A 206 -13.23 -1.36 -8.35
CA ASP A 206 -14.61 -1.82 -8.14
C ASP A 206 -14.77 -2.62 -6.84
N GLN A 207 -13.80 -3.47 -6.52
CA GLN A 207 -13.78 -4.19 -5.23
C GLN A 207 -13.60 -3.24 -4.05
N ALA A 208 -12.77 -2.20 -4.18
CA ALA A 208 -12.59 -1.18 -3.16
C ALA A 208 -13.89 -0.38 -2.91
N ARG A 209 -14.60 0.00 -3.98
CA ARG A 209 -15.93 0.64 -3.91
C ARG A 209 -16.92 -0.24 -3.16
N GLU A 210 -16.98 -1.53 -3.48
CA GLU A 210 -17.88 -2.48 -2.80
C GLU A 210 -17.52 -2.66 -1.32
N ARG A 211 -16.23 -2.78 -1.00
CA ARG A 211 -15.75 -2.85 0.39
C ARG A 211 -16.14 -1.61 1.19
N TYR A 212 -16.00 -0.42 0.60
CA TYR A 212 -16.43 0.83 1.22
C TYR A 212 -17.94 0.88 1.45
N ARG A 213 -18.77 0.46 0.47
CA ARG A 213 -20.24 0.35 0.64
C ARG A 213 -20.63 -0.62 1.75
N GLN A 214 -19.92 -1.74 1.88
CA GLN A 214 -20.12 -2.69 2.97
C GLN A 214 -19.75 -2.10 4.34
N MET A 215 -18.70 -1.28 4.39
CA MET A 215 -18.30 -0.57 5.61
C MET A 215 -19.38 0.44 6.02
N SER A 216 -19.92 1.20 5.06
CA SER A 216 -21.00 2.17 5.27
C SER A 216 -22.32 1.50 5.70
N SER A 217 -22.71 0.39 5.05
CA SER A 217 -23.97 -0.31 5.35
C SER A 217 -23.97 -1.08 6.67
N ARG A 218 -22.80 -1.52 7.16
CA ARG A 218 -22.65 -2.17 8.47
C ARG A 218 -22.87 -1.23 9.66
N GLY A 219 -22.99 0.09 9.44
CA GLY A 219 -23.40 1.05 10.45
C GLY A 219 -24.82 0.83 11.01
N GLY A 220 -25.61 -0.12 10.46
CA GLY A 220 -26.98 -0.41 10.90
C GLY A 220 -27.25 -1.79 11.52
N GLY A 221 -26.26 -2.68 11.66
CA GLY A 221 -26.55 -4.01 12.21
C GLY A 221 -25.35 -4.93 12.33
N GLY A 222 -24.84 -5.05 13.55
CA GLY A 222 -24.01 -6.20 13.92
C GLY A 222 -24.77 -7.50 13.68
N ARG A 223 -24.07 -8.51 13.13
CA ARG A 223 -24.56 -9.88 13.10
C ARG A 223 -24.79 -10.35 14.55
N GLY A 224 -26.05 -10.54 14.90
CA GLY A 224 -26.49 -11.36 16.03
C GLY A 224 -26.59 -10.63 17.36
N GLY A 225 -27.82 -10.44 17.86
CA GLY A 225 -28.04 -10.06 19.25
C GLY A 225 -29.23 -9.14 19.42
N ARG A 226 -30.38 -9.71 19.77
CA ARG A 226 -31.60 -8.99 20.15
C ARG A 226 -31.31 -8.02 21.30
N GLY A 227 -31.67 -6.76 21.11
CA GLY A 227 -31.89 -5.80 22.20
C GLY A 227 -30.77 -4.77 22.37
N GLY A 228 -31.15 -3.49 22.35
CA GLY A 228 -30.33 -2.41 22.90
C GLY A 228 -30.05 -1.24 21.97
N HIS A 229 -31.01 -0.32 21.90
CA HIS A 229 -30.84 1.12 21.63
C HIS A 229 -30.21 1.57 20.29
N ARG A 230 -30.96 2.42 19.59
CA ARG A 230 -30.60 3.15 18.37
C ARG A 230 -29.34 4.01 18.59
N ARG A 231 -28.14 3.41 18.53
CA ARG A 231 -26.92 4.20 18.29
C ARG A 231 -26.96 4.66 16.83
N PRO A 232 -26.79 5.97 16.55
CA PRO A 232 -26.62 6.42 15.17
C PRO A 232 -25.43 5.68 14.54
N PRO A 233 -25.50 5.37 13.23
CA PRO A 233 -24.40 4.73 12.54
C PRO A 233 -23.12 5.55 12.75
N PRO A 234 -21.95 4.90 12.94
CA PRO A 234 -20.68 5.60 13.05
C PRO A 234 -20.47 6.47 11.81
N ARG A 235 -20.01 7.70 12.00
CA ARG A 235 -19.66 8.60 10.90
C ARG A 235 -18.50 7.98 10.10
N ILE A 236 -18.75 7.77 8.82
CA ILE A 236 -17.76 7.32 7.83
C ILE A 236 -17.31 8.54 7.01
N PHE A 237 -16.05 8.57 6.61
CA PHE A 237 -15.49 9.60 5.73
C PHE A 237 -16.12 9.55 4.34
N ASP A 238 -16.15 10.66 3.62
CA ASP A 238 -16.52 10.65 2.20
C ASP A 238 -15.43 9.97 1.38
N CYS A 239 -15.82 9.22 0.35
CA CYS A 239 -14.90 8.36 -0.38
C CYS A 239 -15.13 8.41 -1.89
N GLN A 240 -14.05 8.59 -2.65
CA GLN A 240 -14.05 8.52 -4.11
C GLN A 240 -12.94 7.59 -4.60
N PHE A 241 -13.21 6.87 -5.69
CA PHE A 241 -12.25 5.93 -6.28
C PHE A 241 -12.16 6.15 -7.78
N HIS A 242 -10.94 6.21 -8.30
CA HIS A 242 -10.67 6.44 -9.72
C HIS A 242 -9.63 5.46 -10.25
N VAL A 243 -9.87 4.98 -11.47
CA VAL A 243 -8.88 4.18 -12.21
C VAL A 243 -7.88 5.16 -12.82
N LYS A 244 -6.61 5.06 -12.46
CA LYS A 244 -5.57 5.99 -12.93
C LYS A 244 -4.18 5.37 -12.83
N ASP A 245 -3.37 5.54 -13.88
CA ASP A 245 -1.92 5.33 -13.78
C ASP A 245 -1.28 6.56 -13.11
N CYS A 246 -0.85 6.40 -11.86
CA CYS A 246 -0.25 7.47 -11.07
C CYS A 246 1.27 7.60 -11.27
N TYR A 247 1.87 6.80 -12.15
CA TYR A 247 3.32 6.79 -12.42
C TYR A 247 3.65 7.40 -13.77
N GLY A 248 2.86 7.08 -14.80
CA GLY A 248 3.06 7.60 -16.16
C GLY A 248 2.24 8.87 -16.48
N GLU A 249 1.17 9.14 -15.74
CA GLU A 249 0.24 10.23 -16.04
C GLU A 249 0.11 11.22 -14.88
N SER A 250 -0.24 12.47 -15.18
CA SER A 250 -0.63 13.44 -14.15
C SER A 250 -1.98 13.05 -13.55
N ILE A 251 -2.13 13.18 -12.23
CA ILE A 251 -3.41 12.99 -11.52
C ILE A 251 -4.24 14.29 -11.42
N GLU A 252 -3.72 15.41 -11.91
CA GLU A 252 -4.39 16.71 -11.90
C GLU A 252 -5.67 16.72 -12.75
N ASP A 253 -5.83 15.80 -13.70
CA ASP A 253 -7.05 15.68 -14.51
C ASP A 253 -8.27 15.20 -13.72
N ILE A 254 -8.06 14.68 -12.50
CA ILE A 254 -9.14 14.20 -11.63
C ILE A 254 -9.80 15.37 -10.90
N ASP A 255 -11.11 15.56 -11.12
CA ASP A 255 -11.87 16.69 -10.57
C ASP A 255 -11.72 16.88 -9.06
N VAL A 256 -11.78 15.80 -8.26
CA VAL A 256 -11.64 15.88 -6.80
C VAL A 256 -10.24 16.31 -6.38
N VAL A 257 -9.20 15.89 -7.10
CA VAL A 257 -7.80 16.29 -6.83
C VAL A 257 -7.64 17.79 -7.08
N ARG A 258 -8.19 18.31 -8.18
CA ARG A 258 -8.18 19.77 -8.47
C ARG A 258 -8.93 20.59 -7.43
N GLN A 259 -10.07 20.07 -6.95
CA GLN A 259 -10.90 20.77 -5.98
C GLN A 259 -10.24 20.84 -4.60
N VAL A 260 -9.59 19.77 -4.16
CA VAL A 260 -8.80 19.75 -2.93
C VAL A 260 -7.62 20.71 -3.09
N GLY A 261 -6.86 20.56 -4.16
CA GLY A 261 -5.73 21.40 -4.54
C GLY A 261 -4.62 20.57 -5.14
N PHE A 262 -4.05 21.05 -6.25
CA PHE A 262 -2.90 20.44 -6.89
C PHE A 262 -1.97 21.53 -7.41
N GLU A 263 -0.79 21.65 -6.81
CA GLU A 263 0.22 22.63 -7.22
C GLU A 263 1.62 22.02 -7.07
N PRO A 264 2.27 21.61 -8.17
CA PRO A 264 3.59 20.98 -8.13
C PRO A 264 4.74 21.96 -7.79
N GLY A 265 4.42 23.22 -7.47
CA GLY A 265 5.37 24.25 -7.08
C GLY A 265 5.81 24.19 -5.61
N PRO A 266 6.72 25.09 -5.20
CA PRO A 266 7.35 25.06 -3.87
C PRO A 266 6.45 25.52 -2.73
N ILE A 267 5.31 26.15 -2.99
CA ILE A 267 4.40 26.66 -1.95
C ILE A 267 2.97 26.22 -2.27
N ASN A 268 2.67 24.94 -2.04
CA ASN A 268 1.29 24.49 -2.12
C ASN A 268 0.57 24.71 -0.78
N ARG A 269 -0.34 25.68 -0.73
CA ARG A 269 -1.14 25.97 0.48
C ARG A 269 -2.41 25.13 0.58
N ARG A 270 -2.81 24.45 -0.50
CA ARG A 270 -4.07 23.68 -0.60
C ARG A 270 -3.79 22.30 -1.16
N GLY A 271 -4.22 21.27 -0.46
CA GLY A 271 -3.93 19.91 -0.88
C GLY A 271 -4.39 18.91 0.15
N PHE A 272 -4.04 17.66 -0.10
CA PHE A 272 -4.22 16.58 0.84
C PHE A 272 -3.26 16.74 2.02
N ASP A 273 -3.72 16.32 3.19
CA ASP A 273 -2.92 16.27 4.42
C ASP A 273 -1.96 15.08 4.38
N VAL A 274 -2.43 13.97 3.80
CA VAL A 274 -1.66 12.74 3.71
C VAL A 274 -1.80 12.13 2.33
N VAL A 275 -0.66 11.78 1.74
CA VAL A 275 -0.57 10.88 0.59
C VAL A 275 -0.02 9.55 1.07
N SER A 276 -0.70 8.46 0.75
CA SER A 276 -0.33 7.09 1.12
C SER A 276 0.09 6.31 -0.12
N MET A 277 1.21 5.59 -0.01
CA MET A 277 1.76 4.70 -1.05
C MET A 277 2.22 3.37 -0.43
N MET A 278 1.28 2.45 -0.22
CA MET A 278 1.54 1.18 0.47
C MET A 278 1.85 0.07 -0.55
N PHE A 279 3.12 -0.35 -0.64
CA PHE A 279 3.58 -1.43 -1.52
C PHE A 279 3.29 -1.18 -3.02
N CYS A 280 3.40 0.07 -3.47
CA CYS A 280 3.11 0.43 -4.85
C CYS A 280 4.17 1.35 -5.49
N MET A 281 5.07 1.94 -4.71
CA MET A 281 6.00 2.95 -5.22
C MET A 281 7.11 2.36 -6.10
N HIS A 282 7.52 1.13 -5.83
CA HIS A 282 8.60 0.45 -6.55
C HIS A 282 8.28 0.21 -8.04
N TYR A 283 7.00 0.17 -8.44
CA TYR A 283 6.63 0.08 -9.85
C TYR A 283 7.05 1.31 -10.67
N ALA A 284 7.18 2.48 -10.04
CA ALA A 284 7.62 3.69 -10.73
C ALA A 284 9.11 3.69 -11.10
N PHE A 285 9.93 2.87 -10.41
CA PHE A 285 11.38 2.81 -10.60
C PHE A 285 11.80 2.03 -11.85
N GLU A 286 10.86 1.67 -12.72
CA GLU A 286 11.13 1.23 -14.08
C GLU A 286 11.98 2.25 -14.86
N SER A 287 11.70 3.55 -14.69
CA SER A 287 12.44 4.62 -15.35
C SER A 287 12.45 5.88 -14.50
N GLU A 288 13.44 6.76 -14.74
CA GLU A 288 13.51 8.06 -14.06
C GLU A 288 12.27 8.92 -14.33
N GLU A 289 11.75 8.89 -15.57
CA GLU A 289 10.58 9.67 -15.97
C GLU A 289 9.33 9.31 -15.14
N LYS A 290 9.09 8.01 -14.96
CA LYS A 290 7.97 7.52 -14.12
C LYS A 290 8.17 7.86 -12.65
N ALA A 291 9.37 7.68 -12.11
CA ALA A 291 9.67 8.06 -10.73
C ALA A 291 9.47 9.56 -10.47
N ARG A 292 9.92 10.43 -11.39
CA ARG A 292 9.70 11.88 -11.31
C ARG A 292 8.24 12.27 -11.47
N THR A 293 7.49 11.60 -12.34
CA THR A 293 6.06 11.87 -12.52
C THR A 293 5.24 11.43 -11.30
N MET A 294 5.55 10.29 -10.72
CA MET A 294 5.02 9.86 -9.42
C MET A 294 5.29 10.89 -8.32
N LEU A 295 6.54 11.35 -8.17
CA LEU A 295 6.89 12.37 -7.18
C LEU A 295 6.18 13.71 -7.44
N ARG A 296 6.01 14.11 -8.71
CA ARG A 296 5.21 15.29 -9.09
C ARG A 296 3.76 15.14 -8.64
N ASN A 297 3.16 13.98 -8.85
CA ASN A 297 1.78 13.70 -8.44
C ASN A 297 1.63 13.77 -6.91
N VAL A 298 2.54 13.14 -6.17
CA VAL A 298 2.57 13.16 -4.71
C VAL A 298 2.75 14.58 -4.19
N ALA A 299 3.82 15.24 -4.60
CA ALA A 299 4.22 16.55 -4.08
C ALA A 299 3.29 17.67 -4.53
N GLY A 300 2.66 17.54 -5.71
CA GLY A 300 1.64 18.45 -6.19
C GLY A 300 0.32 18.31 -5.44
N ALA A 301 -0.04 17.09 -5.02
CA ALA A 301 -1.26 16.84 -4.25
C ALA A 301 -1.12 17.21 -2.76
N LEU A 302 0.08 17.19 -2.19
CA LEU A 302 0.30 17.53 -0.78
C LEU A 302 0.26 19.04 -0.54
N LYS A 303 -0.43 19.45 0.53
CA LYS A 303 -0.27 20.79 1.10
C LYS A 303 1.07 20.89 1.85
N LYS A 304 1.57 22.11 2.08
CA LYS A 304 2.68 22.35 3.02
C LYS A 304 2.33 21.80 4.40
N GLY A 305 3.27 21.05 4.96
CA GLY A 305 3.11 20.30 6.19
C GLY A 305 2.38 18.96 6.04
N GLY A 306 1.94 18.62 4.82
CA GLY A 306 1.39 17.31 4.51
C GLY A 306 2.46 16.22 4.49
N ARG A 307 2.03 14.97 4.59
CA ARG A 307 2.93 13.82 4.75
C ARG A 307 2.74 12.77 3.67
N LEU A 308 3.85 12.31 3.11
CA LEU A 308 3.88 11.10 2.28
C LEU A 308 4.26 9.92 3.17
N VAL A 309 3.37 8.94 3.31
CA VAL A 309 3.63 7.71 4.05
C VAL A 309 3.61 6.51 3.11
N GLY A 310 4.48 5.53 3.36
CA GLY A 310 4.51 4.35 2.50
C GLY A 310 5.32 3.19 3.05
N CYS A 311 5.19 2.07 2.36
CA CYS A 311 6.00 0.87 2.59
C CYS A 311 6.55 0.36 1.26
N ILE A 312 7.83 0.01 1.22
CA ILE A 312 8.49 -0.52 0.03
C ILE A 312 9.51 -1.61 0.37
N PRO A 313 9.85 -2.47 -0.61
CA PRO A 313 11.04 -3.32 -0.54
C PRO A 313 12.29 -2.53 -0.19
N ASN A 314 13.15 -3.10 0.65
CA ASN A 314 14.40 -2.49 1.08
C ASN A 314 15.53 -2.79 0.07
N SER A 315 16.08 -1.75 -0.57
CA SER A 315 17.21 -1.90 -1.49
C SER A 315 18.46 -2.46 -0.85
N ASP A 316 18.68 -2.24 0.44
CA ASP A 316 19.89 -2.68 1.12
C ASP A 316 19.88 -4.19 1.31
N VAL A 317 18.71 -4.76 1.62
CA VAL A 317 18.49 -6.21 1.68
C VAL A 317 18.72 -6.82 0.30
N LEU A 318 18.13 -6.23 -0.75
CA LEU A 318 18.33 -6.65 -2.13
C LEU A 318 19.83 -6.62 -2.51
N GLY A 319 20.52 -5.55 -2.18
CA GLY A 319 21.94 -5.36 -2.46
C GLY A 319 22.84 -6.35 -1.73
N GLU A 320 22.53 -6.66 -0.46
CA GLU A 320 23.27 -7.64 0.32
C GLU A 320 23.17 -9.05 -0.28
N HIS A 321 21.96 -9.48 -0.67
CA HIS A 321 21.77 -10.77 -1.33
C HIS A 321 22.47 -10.84 -2.69
N VAL A 322 22.38 -9.77 -3.48
CA VAL A 322 23.11 -9.65 -4.76
C VAL A 322 24.62 -9.75 -4.56
N ARG A 323 25.18 -9.04 -3.58
CA ARG A 323 26.61 -9.07 -3.27
C ARG A 323 27.06 -10.49 -2.89
N LYS A 324 26.35 -11.15 -1.97
CA LYS A 324 26.64 -12.54 -1.56
C LYS A 324 26.58 -13.51 -2.75
N PHE A 325 25.59 -13.35 -3.62
CA PHE A 325 25.48 -14.13 -4.84
C PHE A 325 26.70 -13.93 -5.75
N ASN A 326 27.08 -12.69 -6.02
CA ASN A 326 28.21 -12.38 -6.89
C ASN A 326 29.55 -12.84 -6.32
N GLU A 327 29.75 -12.74 -4.99
CA GLU A 327 30.91 -13.31 -4.29
C GLU A 327 30.99 -14.84 -4.47
N ARG A 328 29.86 -15.55 -4.29
CA ARG A 328 29.78 -17.00 -4.54
C ARG A 328 30.11 -17.37 -5.98
N MET A 329 29.62 -16.60 -6.95
CA MET A 329 29.90 -16.84 -8.37
C MET A 329 31.37 -16.59 -8.73
N LYS A 330 31.99 -15.56 -8.15
CA LYS A 330 33.43 -15.28 -8.29
C LYS A 330 34.27 -16.41 -7.68
N GLU A 331 33.93 -16.88 -6.49
CA GLU A 331 34.56 -18.02 -5.81
C GLU A 331 34.47 -19.29 -6.67
N LYS A 332 33.26 -19.63 -7.17
CA LYS A 332 33.00 -20.78 -8.05
C LYS A 332 33.82 -20.70 -9.34
N LYS A 333 33.92 -19.51 -9.93
CA LYS A 333 34.74 -19.28 -11.13
C LYS A 333 36.24 -19.46 -10.83
N ARG A 334 36.75 -18.89 -9.73
CA ARG A 334 38.14 -19.05 -9.29
C ARG A 334 38.49 -20.53 -9.08
N LEU A 335 37.63 -21.28 -8.39
CA LEU A 335 37.83 -22.72 -8.16
C LEU A 335 37.85 -23.53 -9.46
N LYS A 336 37.03 -23.17 -10.45
CA LYS A 336 37.01 -23.81 -11.78
C LYS A 336 38.26 -23.48 -12.60
N GLU A 337 38.83 -22.29 -12.43
CA GLU A 337 40.10 -21.88 -13.04
C GLU A 337 41.32 -22.54 -12.37
N GLU A 338 41.28 -22.75 -11.05
CA GLU A 338 42.35 -23.41 -10.27
C GLU A 338 42.37 -24.94 -10.44
N ASN A 339 41.20 -25.57 -10.57
CA ASN A 339 41.05 -27.01 -10.82
C ASN A 339 40.27 -27.24 -12.13
N PRO A 340 40.92 -27.08 -13.30
CA PRO A 340 40.27 -27.40 -14.56
C PRO A 340 39.94 -28.90 -14.59
N GLU A 341 38.66 -29.22 -14.71
CA GLU A 341 38.25 -30.61 -14.95
C GLU A 341 38.92 -31.11 -16.25
N PRO A 342 39.42 -32.35 -16.28
CA PRO A 342 39.91 -32.94 -17.53
C PRO A 342 38.76 -32.89 -18.54
N PRO A 343 39.04 -32.61 -19.84
CA PRO A 343 37.99 -32.55 -20.85
C PRO A 343 37.23 -33.87 -20.80
N ALA A 344 35.94 -33.79 -20.44
CA ALA A 344 35.06 -34.94 -20.51
C ALA A 344 35.15 -35.47 -21.95
N GLU A 345 35.49 -36.76 -22.09
CA GLU A 345 35.39 -37.43 -23.38
C GLU A 345 33.98 -37.19 -23.89
N ALA A 346 33.87 -36.57 -25.06
CA ALA A 346 32.60 -36.30 -25.71
C ALA A 346 31.93 -37.65 -26.02
N GLU A 347 31.13 -38.17 -25.10
CA GLU A 347 30.04 -39.07 -25.48
C GLU A 347 29.10 -38.26 -26.36
N ASP A 348 28.87 -38.75 -27.57
CA ASP A 348 27.92 -38.25 -28.58
C ASP A 348 26.48 -38.25 -28.02
N GLY A 349 26.19 -37.31 -27.13
CA GLY A 349 24.88 -37.08 -26.56
C GLY A 349 24.69 -35.58 -26.38
N GLU A 350 23.98 -34.98 -27.33
CA GLU A 350 23.33 -33.67 -27.28
C GLU A 350 24.10 -32.59 -26.48
N LEU A 351 24.82 -31.72 -27.21
CA LEU A 351 25.16 -30.39 -26.70
C LEU A 351 23.88 -29.75 -26.16
N GLU A 352 23.69 -29.76 -24.83
CA GLU A 352 22.63 -29.01 -24.17
C GLU A 352 22.84 -27.54 -24.51
N GLU A 353 22.11 -27.06 -25.52
CA GLU A 353 21.98 -25.65 -25.86
C GLU A 353 21.47 -24.90 -24.62
N GLY A 354 22.38 -24.22 -23.93
CA GLY A 354 22.07 -23.12 -23.02
C GLY A 354 21.81 -23.52 -21.58
N GLU A 355 22.86 -23.89 -20.85
CA GLU A 355 22.89 -23.64 -19.39
C GLU A 355 22.54 -22.16 -19.18
N ALA A 356 21.32 -21.88 -18.72
CA ALA A 356 20.91 -20.52 -18.40
C ALA A 356 21.91 -19.94 -17.38
N GLU A 357 22.48 -18.76 -17.67
CA GLU A 357 23.39 -18.09 -16.72
C GLU A 357 22.75 -18.10 -15.32
N GLU A 358 23.44 -18.64 -14.32
CA GLU A 358 22.96 -18.66 -12.94
C GLU A 358 22.63 -17.21 -12.54
N THR A 359 21.39 -16.95 -12.14
CA THR A 359 20.91 -15.61 -11.78
C THR A 359 20.81 -15.44 -10.27
N ALA A 360 20.90 -14.19 -9.79
CA ALA A 360 20.69 -13.88 -8.37
C ALA A 360 19.25 -14.24 -7.96
N GLU A 361 19.13 -15.24 -7.11
CA GLU A 361 17.85 -15.75 -6.60
C GLU A 361 17.99 -16.16 -5.14
N TRP A 362 16.97 -15.84 -4.33
CA TRP A 362 16.86 -16.24 -2.94
C TRP A 362 15.41 -16.23 -2.47
N GLY A 363 15.17 -16.78 -1.29
CA GLY A 363 13.86 -16.84 -0.68
C GLY A 363 13.79 -17.97 0.34
N ASN A 364 12.56 -18.28 0.75
CA ASN A 364 12.26 -19.38 1.67
C ASN A 364 11.00 -20.13 1.18
N SER A 365 10.30 -20.82 2.08
CA SER A 365 9.13 -21.62 1.68
C SER A 365 7.93 -20.78 1.22
N ILE A 366 7.88 -19.47 1.52
CA ILE A 366 6.74 -18.61 1.24
C ILE A 366 7.02 -17.47 0.25
N TYR A 367 8.27 -17.01 0.12
CA TYR A 367 8.61 -15.92 -0.80
C TYR A 367 9.87 -16.24 -1.61
N ARG A 368 9.98 -15.62 -2.78
CA ARG A 368 11.17 -15.70 -3.62
C ARG A 368 11.41 -14.39 -4.36
N VAL A 369 12.66 -13.98 -4.44
CA VAL A 369 13.16 -12.87 -5.25
C VAL A 369 14.09 -13.43 -6.31
N ARG A 370 13.90 -13.03 -7.57
CA ARG A 370 14.75 -13.46 -8.68
C ARG A 370 15.06 -12.30 -9.62
N PHE A 371 16.35 -12.07 -9.87
CA PHE A 371 16.79 -11.15 -10.92
C PHE A 371 16.84 -11.87 -12.26
N PRO A 372 16.25 -11.34 -13.35
CA PRO A 372 16.25 -12.01 -14.64
C PRO A 372 17.57 -11.85 -15.42
N GLY A 373 18.53 -11.08 -14.90
CA GLY A 373 19.78 -10.79 -15.60
C GLY A 373 20.92 -10.44 -14.64
N LYS A 374 22.01 -9.92 -15.20
CA LYS A 374 23.22 -9.54 -14.45
C LYS A 374 22.91 -8.46 -13.42
N THR A 375 23.53 -8.59 -12.26
CA THR A 375 23.37 -7.67 -11.13
C THR A 375 24.70 -6.97 -10.79
N PRO A 376 24.68 -5.82 -10.09
CA PRO A 376 25.91 -5.12 -9.71
C PRO A 376 26.79 -5.98 -8.81
N GLU A 377 28.09 -6.05 -9.09
CA GLU A 377 29.02 -6.90 -8.34
C GLU A 377 29.10 -6.54 -6.85
N ASP A 378 28.98 -5.25 -6.53
CA ASP A 378 29.06 -4.68 -5.18
C ASP A 378 27.70 -4.59 -4.47
N GLY A 379 26.61 -4.97 -5.15
CA GLY A 379 25.24 -4.81 -4.65
C GLY A 379 24.71 -3.37 -4.70
N ILE A 380 25.45 -2.43 -5.32
CA ILE A 380 25.05 -1.03 -5.43
C ILE A 380 24.39 -0.80 -6.81
N PHE A 381 23.08 -0.58 -6.78
CA PHE A 381 22.26 -0.43 -7.98
C PHE A 381 22.48 0.91 -8.69
N ARG A 382 23.40 0.94 -9.66
CA ARG A 382 23.70 2.10 -10.53
C ARG A 382 23.61 1.70 -12.01
N PRO A 383 22.82 2.42 -12.85
CA PRO A 383 22.01 3.61 -12.55
C PRO A 383 20.86 3.32 -11.56
N ALA A 384 20.23 4.34 -10.99
CA ALA A 384 19.26 4.14 -9.90
C ALA A 384 17.90 3.54 -10.32
N PHE A 385 17.67 3.34 -11.62
CA PHE A 385 16.38 2.94 -12.19
C PHE A 385 16.55 1.72 -13.10
N GLY A 386 15.46 0.97 -13.32
CA GLY A 386 15.40 -0.12 -14.28
C GLY A 386 15.90 -1.47 -13.77
N TRP A 387 16.32 -1.58 -12.51
CA TRP A 387 16.70 -2.85 -11.89
C TRP A 387 15.49 -3.70 -11.57
N LYS A 388 15.06 -4.46 -12.57
CA LYS A 388 13.91 -5.37 -12.48
C LYS A 388 14.26 -6.62 -11.68
N TYR A 389 13.36 -7.04 -10.81
CA TYR A 389 13.34 -8.38 -10.22
C TYR A 389 11.91 -8.92 -10.21
N ASN A 390 11.76 -10.24 -10.20
CA ASN A 390 10.48 -10.89 -10.04
C ASN A 390 10.29 -11.25 -8.57
N PHE A 391 9.16 -10.85 -8.00
CA PHE A 391 8.78 -11.17 -6.63
C PHE A 391 7.65 -12.21 -6.64
N PHE A 392 7.83 -13.24 -5.83
CA PHE A 392 6.83 -14.26 -5.56
C PHE A 392 6.53 -14.29 -4.07
N LEU A 393 5.25 -14.36 -3.73
CA LEU A 393 4.77 -14.54 -2.36
C LEU A 393 3.53 -15.43 -2.38
N ASP A 394 3.60 -16.55 -1.68
CA ASP A 394 2.55 -17.57 -1.69
C ASP A 394 1.19 -16.93 -1.36
N GLU A 395 0.17 -17.29 -2.15
CA GLU A 395 -1.21 -16.80 -2.03
C GLU A 395 -1.46 -15.29 -2.26
N ALA A 396 -0.44 -14.50 -2.55
CA ALA A 396 -0.56 -13.04 -2.65
C ALA A 396 -0.03 -12.47 -3.97
N VAL A 397 1.14 -12.92 -4.42
CA VAL A 397 1.85 -12.39 -5.59
C VAL A 397 2.47 -13.55 -6.37
N GLU A 398 2.13 -13.68 -7.65
CA GLU A 398 2.63 -14.74 -8.53
C GLU A 398 3.61 -14.12 -9.54
N GLU A 399 4.90 -14.17 -9.22
CA GLU A 399 6.02 -13.71 -10.07
C GLU A 399 5.79 -12.33 -10.72
N VAL A 400 5.42 -11.35 -9.90
CA VAL A 400 5.18 -9.99 -10.38
C VAL A 400 6.51 -9.26 -10.54
N PRO A 401 6.73 -8.57 -11.67
CA PRO A 401 7.90 -7.75 -11.85
C PRO A 401 7.83 -6.47 -11.00
N GLU A 402 8.85 -6.28 -10.16
CA GLU A 402 9.09 -5.09 -9.35
C GLU A 402 10.44 -4.47 -9.72
N TYR A 403 10.71 -3.26 -9.23
CA TYR A 403 11.98 -2.58 -9.45
C TYR A 403 12.65 -2.21 -8.13
N VAL A 404 13.97 -2.32 -8.09
CA VAL A 404 14.74 -1.87 -6.94
C VAL A 404 14.57 -0.37 -6.79
N VAL A 405 14.39 0.09 -5.55
CA VAL A 405 14.32 1.50 -5.19
C VAL A 405 15.55 1.84 -4.35
N PRO A 406 16.68 2.24 -4.96
CA PRO A 406 17.87 2.60 -4.19
C PRO A 406 17.54 3.76 -3.26
N TRP A 407 17.55 3.50 -1.95
CA TRP A 407 16.94 4.41 -0.98
C TRP A 407 17.51 5.82 -1.02
N GLU A 408 18.83 5.97 -1.05
CA GLU A 408 19.47 7.29 -1.10
C GLU A 408 19.19 8.03 -2.41
N ALA A 409 19.02 7.31 -3.53
CA ALA A 409 18.62 7.93 -4.79
C ALA A 409 17.15 8.41 -4.71
N PHE A 410 16.27 7.62 -4.11
CA PHE A 410 14.88 8.02 -3.87
C PHE A 410 14.80 9.24 -2.93
N ARG A 411 15.54 9.25 -1.82
CA ARG A 411 15.61 10.38 -0.88
C ARG A 411 16.06 11.66 -1.59
N ALA A 412 17.15 11.59 -2.35
CA ALA A 412 17.65 12.74 -3.12
C ALA A 412 16.63 13.21 -4.17
N LEU A 413 15.96 12.30 -4.87
CA LEU A 413 14.89 12.67 -5.81
C LEU A 413 13.71 13.31 -5.10
N ALA A 414 13.33 12.86 -3.91
CA ALA A 414 12.23 13.43 -3.14
C ALA A 414 12.51 14.87 -2.71
N GLU A 415 13.77 15.20 -2.38
CA GLU A 415 14.21 16.55 -2.03
C GLU A 415 13.97 17.56 -3.17
N ASP A 416 14.14 17.17 -4.43
CA ASP A 416 13.81 17.99 -5.62
C ASP A 416 12.34 18.44 -5.62
N PHE A 417 11.46 17.72 -4.92
CA PHE A 417 10.02 17.97 -4.82
C PHE A 417 9.59 18.50 -3.45
N ASN A 418 10.53 19.04 -2.66
CA ASN A 418 10.30 19.57 -1.31
C ASN A 418 9.74 18.52 -0.34
N LEU A 419 10.17 17.27 -0.48
CA LEU A 419 9.84 16.20 0.46
C LEU A 419 11.07 15.87 1.29
N GLU A 420 11.01 16.15 2.58
CA GLU A 420 12.10 15.85 3.52
C GLU A 420 11.81 14.58 4.31
N LEU A 421 12.81 13.70 4.43
CA LEU A 421 12.67 12.45 5.17
C LEU A 421 12.50 12.71 6.67
N GLN A 422 11.44 12.19 7.26
CA GLN A 422 11.17 12.25 8.70
C GLN A 422 11.32 10.90 9.39
N TYR A 423 11.02 9.81 8.69
CA TYR A 423 11.04 8.47 9.26
C TYR A 423 11.39 7.43 8.20
N GLN A 424 12.26 6.50 8.56
CA GLN A 424 12.56 5.28 7.81
C GLN A 424 12.94 4.20 8.82
N LYS A 425 12.25 3.07 8.78
CA LYS A 425 12.61 1.87 9.56
C LYS A 425 12.27 0.61 8.79
N ASN A 426 13.07 -0.44 8.95
CA ASN A 426 12.65 -1.77 8.50
C ASN A 426 11.47 -2.24 9.37
N PHE A 427 10.66 -3.17 8.86
CA PHE A 427 9.44 -3.58 9.57
C PHE A 427 9.70 -4.20 10.95
N MET A 428 10.83 -4.87 11.16
CA MET A 428 11.19 -5.43 12.46
C MET A 428 11.59 -4.34 13.46
N ASP A 429 12.19 -3.25 13.00
CA ASP A 429 12.46 -2.08 13.82
C ASP A 429 11.19 -1.30 14.14
N VAL A 430 10.22 -1.26 13.23
CA VAL A 430 8.85 -0.78 13.54
C VAL A 430 8.25 -1.64 14.65
N TRP A 431 8.33 -2.97 14.52
CA TRP A 431 7.86 -3.89 15.56
C TRP A 431 8.52 -3.62 16.91
N ASN A 432 9.85 -3.58 16.96
CA ASN A 432 10.60 -3.37 18.19
C ASN A 432 10.30 -2.01 18.82
N SER A 433 10.03 -0.99 18.01
CA SER A 433 9.71 0.36 18.49
C SER A 433 8.28 0.50 19.01
N GLU A 434 7.31 -0.12 18.35
CA GLU A 434 5.88 0.16 18.58
C GLU A 434 5.13 -0.96 19.32
N LYS A 435 5.72 -2.15 19.51
CA LYS A 435 5.04 -3.29 20.16
C LYS A 435 4.59 -3.01 21.58
N ASP A 436 5.25 -2.12 22.30
CA ASP A 436 4.94 -1.79 23.70
C ASP A 436 4.24 -0.43 23.85
N ASP A 437 3.88 0.20 22.72
CA ASP A 437 3.10 1.43 22.75
C ASP A 437 1.69 1.20 23.37
N PRO A 438 1.18 2.12 24.21
CA PRO A 438 -0.11 1.95 24.88
C PRO A 438 -1.32 1.78 23.94
N THR A 439 -1.22 2.25 22.69
CA THR A 439 -2.28 2.17 21.68
C THR A 439 -1.99 1.07 20.67
N LEU A 440 -0.78 1.01 20.12
CA LEU A 440 -0.39 0.10 19.04
C LEU A 440 -0.03 -1.31 19.55
N GLY A 441 0.47 -1.41 20.78
CA GLY A 441 0.73 -2.69 21.45
C GLY A 441 -0.55 -3.53 21.58
N PRO A 442 -1.63 -3.05 22.21
CA PRO A 442 -2.91 -3.77 22.26
C PRO A 442 -3.53 -4.02 20.89
N LEU A 443 -3.25 -3.17 19.89
CA LEU A 443 -3.70 -3.39 18.51
C LEU A 443 -3.03 -4.63 17.90
N SER A 444 -1.73 -4.86 18.16
CA SER A 444 -1.02 -6.05 17.67
C SER A 444 -1.68 -7.35 18.13
N GLU A 445 -2.14 -7.40 19.38
CA GLU A 445 -2.83 -8.55 19.97
C GLU A 445 -4.21 -8.77 19.33
N ARG A 446 -4.98 -7.68 19.13
CA ARG A 446 -6.28 -7.74 18.46
C ARG A 446 -6.18 -8.20 17.01
N MET A 447 -5.07 -7.87 16.35
CA MET A 447 -4.79 -8.25 14.96
C MET A 447 -4.19 -9.65 14.83
N GLY A 448 -3.84 -10.31 15.93
CA GLY A 448 -3.25 -11.65 15.92
C GLY A 448 -1.79 -11.66 15.49
N VAL A 449 -1.06 -10.57 15.74
CA VAL A 449 0.38 -10.48 15.45
C VAL A 449 1.22 -11.11 16.56
N ARG A 450 0.79 -10.94 17.81
CA ARG A 450 1.36 -11.60 18.99
C ARG A 450 0.28 -12.13 19.90
N GLU A 451 0.67 -12.99 20.84
CA GLU A 451 -0.19 -13.44 21.91
C GLU A 451 -0.65 -12.30 22.83
N ARG A 452 -1.75 -12.53 23.53
CA ARG A 452 -2.32 -11.52 24.44
C ARG A 452 -1.40 -11.26 25.63
N GLY A 453 -1.46 -10.04 26.15
CA GLY A 453 -0.69 -9.65 27.34
C GLY A 453 0.81 -9.50 27.06
N GLY A 454 1.17 -9.09 25.84
CA GLY A 454 2.58 -8.92 25.46
C GLY A 454 3.35 -10.23 25.23
N GLY A 455 2.67 -11.33 24.91
CA GLY A 455 3.31 -12.62 24.65
C GLY A 455 4.01 -12.70 23.29
N ASP A 456 4.37 -13.91 22.89
CA ASP A 456 5.24 -14.17 21.74
C ASP A 456 4.61 -13.80 20.38
N LEU A 457 5.47 -13.55 19.39
CA LEU A 457 5.05 -13.33 18.01
C LEU A 457 4.36 -14.58 17.45
N LEU A 458 3.21 -14.36 16.81
CA LEU A 458 2.43 -15.39 16.09
C LEU A 458 2.79 -15.42 14.59
N VAL A 459 3.99 -14.94 14.26
CA VAL A 459 4.55 -14.83 12.92
C VAL A 459 5.70 -15.81 12.82
N SER A 460 5.65 -16.75 11.88
CA SER A 460 6.68 -17.79 11.75
C SER A 460 8.05 -17.20 11.34
N PRO A 461 9.17 -17.92 11.51
CA PRO A 461 10.48 -17.44 11.07
C PRO A 461 10.51 -17.07 9.58
N ASP A 462 9.94 -17.91 8.71
CA ASP A 462 9.84 -17.65 7.27
C ASP A 462 8.99 -16.39 6.97
N GLU A 463 7.91 -16.18 7.73
CA GLU A 463 7.09 -14.98 7.63
C GLU A 463 7.81 -13.72 8.14
N GLN A 464 8.62 -13.83 9.19
CA GLN A 464 9.42 -12.72 9.72
C GLN A 464 10.52 -12.33 8.73
N GLU A 465 11.17 -13.31 8.09
CA GLU A 465 12.15 -13.06 7.03
C GLU A 465 11.51 -12.37 5.82
N ALA A 466 10.33 -12.82 5.39
CA ALA A 466 9.60 -12.14 4.32
C ALA A 466 9.16 -10.72 4.71
N ALA A 467 8.85 -10.49 5.99
CA ALA A 467 8.47 -9.17 6.49
C ALA A 467 9.67 -8.21 6.61
N SER A 468 10.84 -8.69 6.99
CA SER A 468 12.07 -7.88 7.14
C SER A 468 12.61 -7.35 5.82
N PHE A 469 12.15 -7.91 4.70
CA PHE A 469 12.38 -7.41 3.35
C PHE A 469 11.88 -5.98 3.12
N TYR A 470 10.94 -5.49 3.94
CA TYR A 470 10.27 -4.20 3.74
C TYR A 470 10.72 -3.13 4.74
N ILE A 471 10.70 -1.88 4.26
CA ILE A 471 10.81 -0.68 5.08
C ILE A 471 9.50 0.11 5.04
N ALA A 472 9.25 0.83 6.13
CA ALA A 472 8.22 1.85 6.23
C ALA A 472 8.87 3.23 6.32
N PHE A 473 8.23 4.23 5.71
CA PHE A 473 8.76 5.59 5.70
C PHE A 473 7.68 6.68 5.83
N CYS A 474 8.14 7.87 6.21
CA CYS A 474 7.37 9.11 6.17
C CYS A 474 8.26 10.25 5.66
N PHE A 475 7.80 10.97 4.64
CA PHE A 475 8.34 12.26 4.23
C PHE A 475 7.37 13.38 4.58
N TYR A 476 7.90 14.58 4.79
CA TYR A 476 7.16 15.79 5.08
C TYR A 476 7.32 16.80 3.94
N LYS A 477 6.21 17.42 3.53
CA LYS A 477 6.22 18.48 2.50
C LYS A 477 6.60 19.82 3.13
N VAL A 478 7.77 20.36 2.79
CA VAL A 478 8.27 21.65 3.33
C VAL A 478 7.80 22.88 2.58
#